data_AF-A0AAN0R1M7-F1
#
_entry.id   AF-A0AAN0R1M7-F1
#
_cell.length_a   1.000
_cell.length_b   1.000
_cell.length_c   1.000
_cell.angle_alpha   90.00
_cell.angle_beta   90.00
_cell.angle_gamma   90.00
#
_symmetry.space_group_name_H-M   'P 1'
#
loop_
_entity.id
_entity.type
_entity.pdbx_description
1 polymer ?
#
loop_
_entity_poly.entity_id
_entity_poly.type
_entity_poly.pdbx_seq_one_letter_code
_entity_poly.pdbx_strand_id
1 'polypeptide(L)'
;MIAEFLEPLTPRAGNQARAILIDLFNHAAAKGLCPDIPAASTIPKIVKKQRKRHTLEGLKAIRDGSPRWLNDAIVLPLTEN
;
A
#
# COMPACT_ATOMS: atom_id res chain seq x y z
N MET A 1 -14.04 0.05 -19.32
CA MET A 1 -13.17 1.22 -19.00
C MET A 1 -12.55 1.19 -17.61
N ILE A 2 -13.25 1.45 -16.49
CA ILE A 2 -12.58 1.47 -15.16
C ILE A 2 -12.20 0.06 -14.69
N ALA A 3 -13.10 -0.92 -14.84
CA ALA A 3 -12.79 -2.31 -14.50
C ALA A 3 -11.58 -2.83 -15.31
N GLU A 4 -11.59 -2.63 -16.62
CA GLU A 4 -10.46 -2.94 -17.53
C GLU A 4 -9.14 -2.28 -17.10
N PHE A 5 -9.18 -1.04 -16.63
CA PHE A 5 -7.99 -0.36 -16.10
C PHE A 5 -7.49 -0.98 -14.79
N LEU A 6 -8.40 -1.39 -13.90
CA LEU A 6 -8.06 -1.97 -12.60
C LEU A 6 -7.64 -3.46 -12.69
N GLU A 7 -8.10 -4.18 -13.72
CA GLU A 7 -7.88 -5.61 -13.95
C GLU A 7 -6.38 -6.00 -13.96
N PRO A 8 -5.50 -5.39 -14.77
CA PRO A 8 -4.09 -5.79 -14.85
C PRO A 8 -3.28 -5.38 -13.61
N LEU A 9 -3.78 -4.49 -12.76
CA LEU A 9 -3.04 -4.00 -11.60
C LEU A 9 -2.94 -5.06 -10.51
N THR A 10 -1.78 -5.07 -9.83
CA THR A 10 -1.63 -5.86 -8.59
C THR A 10 -2.70 -5.43 -7.60
N PRO A 11 -3.18 -6.33 -6.73
CA PRO A 11 -4.24 -6.00 -5.77
C PRO A 11 -4.00 -4.74 -4.94
N ARG A 12 -2.74 -4.48 -4.52
CA ARG A 12 -2.39 -3.25 -3.79
C ARG A 12 -2.54 -2.02 -4.67
N ALA A 13 -1.94 -2.03 -5.86
CA ALA A 13 -1.99 -0.91 -6.79
C ALA A 13 -3.43 -0.64 -7.25
N GLY A 14 -4.20 -1.69 -7.56
CA GLY A 14 -5.60 -1.59 -7.96
C GLY A 14 -6.49 -0.99 -6.89
N ASN A 15 -6.35 -1.40 -5.62
CA ASN A 15 -7.13 -0.82 -4.53
C ASN A 15 -6.76 0.65 -4.27
N GLN A 16 -5.48 1.01 -4.37
CA GLN A 16 -5.05 2.41 -4.25
C GLN A 16 -5.60 3.27 -5.38
N ALA A 17 -5.49 2.81 -6.63
CA ALA A 17 -6.04 3.50 -7.79
C ALA A 17 -7.58 3.64 -7.67
N ARG A 18 -8.29 2.59 -7.24
CA ARG A 18 -9.73 2.62 -7.00
C ARG A 18 -10.12 3.69 -5.98
N ALA A 19 -9.39 3.81 -4.87
CA ALA A 19 -9.66 4.83 -3.85
C ALA A 19 -9.51 6.25 -4.43
N ILE A 20 -8.40 6.52 -5.13
CA ILE A 20 -8.15 7.83 -5.77
C ILE A 20 -9.23 8.15 -6.81
N LEU A 21 -9.63 7.17 -7.62
CA LEU A 21 -10.68 7.37 -8.62
C LEU A 21 -12.02 7.68 -7.97
N ILE A 22 -12.38 7.01 -6.86
CA ILE A 22 -13.61 7.33 -6.11
C ILE A 22 -13.58 8.78 -5.63
N ASP A 23 -12.47 9.23 -5.03
CA ASP A 23 -12.35 10.61 -4.54
C ASP A 23 -12.44 11.63 -5.69
N LEU A 24 -11.81 11.33 -6.83
CA LEU A 24 -11.87 12.17 -8.02
C LEU A 24 -13.31 12.30 -8.55
N PHE A 25 -14.03 11.19 -8.69
CA PHE A 25 -15.41 11.19 -9.18
C PHE A 25 -16.37 11.82 -8.16
N ASN A 26 -16.15 11.65 -6.86
CA ASN A 26 -16.89 12.38 -5.83
C ASN A 26 -16.74 13.90 -6.00
N HIS A 27 -15.51 14.38 -6.25
CA HIS A 27 -15.27 15.81 -6.48
C HIS A 27 -15.90 16.31 -7.78
N ALA A 28 -15.86 15.49 -8.84
CA ALA A 28 -16.53 15.80 -10.10
C ALA A 28 -18.05 15.87 -9.94
N ALA A 29 -18.64 14.95 -9.17
CA ALA A 29 -20.07 14.93 -8.87
C ALA A 29 -20.52 16.13 -8.04
N ALA A 30 -19.74 16.51 -7.02
CA ALA A 30 -20.01 17.70 -6.22
C ALA A 30 -20.01 19.00 -7.05
N LYS A 31 -19.26 19.02 -8.17
CA LYS A 31 -19.21 20.12 -9.13
C LYS A 31 -20.26 20.02 -10.25
N GLY A 32 -21.09 18.96 -10.26
CA GLY A 32 -22.08 18.71 -11.31
C GLY A 32 -21.48 18.26 -12.65
N LEU A 33 -20.21 17.83 -12.68
CA LEU A 33 -19.53 17.42 -13.91
C LEU A 33 -19.84 15.97 -14.31
N CYS A 34 -20.13 15.10 -13.34
CA CYS A 34 -20.46 13.70 -13.57
C CYS A 34 -21.44 13.22 -12.50
N PRO A 35 -22.60 12.64 -12.87
CA PRO A 35 -23.60 12.20 -11.89
C PRO A 35 -23.21 10.89 -11.17
N ASP A 36 -22.36 10.07 -11.79
CA ASP A 36 -22.09 8.71 -11.33
C ASP A 36 -20.64 8.52 -10.86
N ILE A 37 -20.45 7.55 -9.95
CA ILE A 37 -19.13 7.16 -9.42
C ILE A 37 -18.83 5.73 -9.88
N PRO A 38 -18.41 5.52 -11.14
CA PRO A 38 -18.22 4.19 -11.71
C PRO A 38 -17.14 3.36 -10.99
N ALA A 39 -16.17 4.01 -10.34
CA ALA A 39 -15.17 3.33 -9.53
C ALA A 39 -15.76 2.69 -8.26
N ALA A 40 -16.83 3.25 -7.68
CA ALA A 40 -17.47 2.72 -6.47
C ALA A 40 -18.17 1.38 -6.73
N SER A 41 -18.68 1.17 -7.95
CA SER A 41 -19.34 -0.07 -8.37
C SER A 41 -18.38 -1.24 -8.61
N THR A 42 -17.06 -1.01 -8.59
CA THR A 42 -16.05 -2.06 -8.76
C THR A 42 -15.74 -2.77 -7.44
N ILE A 43 -15.36 -4.05 -7.50
CA ILE A 43 -15.06 -4.87 -6.31
C ILE A 43 -13.58 -4.67 -5.89
N PRO A 44 -13.29 -4.34 -4.62
CA PRO A 44 -11.91 -4.27 -4.14
C PRO A 44 -11.25 -5.67 -4.13
N LYS A 45 -9.97 -5.73 -4.53
CA LYS A 45 -9.20 -6.98 -4.55
C LYS A 45 -8.76 -7.34 -3.13
N ILE A 46 -9.08 -8.56 -2.66
CA ILE A 46 -8.70 -9.02 -1.32
C ILE A 46 -7.24 -9.47 -1.30
N VAL A 47 -6.46 -9.04 -0.30
CA VAL A 47 -5.04 -9.39 -0.17
C VAL A 47 -4.74 -9.90 1.21
N LYS A 48 -4.14 -11.09 1.29
CA LYS A 48 -3.51 -11.57 2.52
C LYS A 48 -2.17 -10.87 2.71
N LYS A 49 -1.94 -10.28 3.88
CA LYS A 49 -0.68 -9.61 4.23
C LYS A 49 0.48 -10.61 4.17
N GLN A 50 1.41 -10.41 3.24
CA GLN A 50 2.55 -11.32 3.03
C GLN A 50 3.80 -10.95 3.86
N ARG A 51 3.95 -9.68 4.26
CA ARG A 51 5.10 -9.23 5.06
C ARG A 51 5.08 -9.90 6.43
N LYS A 52 6.04 -10.80 6.66
CA LYS A 52 6.26 -11.46 7.95
C LYS A 52 6.92 -10.48 8.93
N ARG A 53 6.62 -10.64 10.22
CA ARG A 53 7.36 -9.95 11.29
C ARG A 53 8.75 -10.57 11.39
N HIS A 54 9.74 -9.75 11.70
CA HIS A 54 11.07 -10.26 12.04
C HIS A 54 11.07 -10.78 13.48
N THR A 55 11.87 -11.82 13.74
CA THR A 55 12.21 -12.28 15.09
C THR A 55 13.45 -11.55 15.59
N LEU A 56 13.66 -11.47 16.91
CA LEU A 56 14.88 -10.89 17.48
C LEU A 56 16.13 -11.62 17.00
N GLU A 57 16.06 -12.95 16.89
CA GLU A 57 17.14 -13.78 16.35
C GLU A 57 17.42 -13.48 14.87
N GLY A 58 16.36 -13.34 14.06
CA GLY A 58 16.49 -12.98 12.66
C GLY A 58 17.10 -11.58 12.47
N LEU A 59 16.76 -10.63 13.35
CA LEU A 59 17.36 -9.29 13.33
C LEU A 59 18.83 -9.31 13.73
N LYS A 60 19.21 -10.11 14.74
CA LYS A 60 20.62 -10.28 15.15
C LYS A 60 21.45 -10.90 14.00
N ALA A 61 20.94 -11.94 13.36
CA ALA A 61 21.61 -12.57 12.23
C ALA A 61 21.83 -11.59 11.05
N ILE A 62 20.86 -10.71 10.78
CA ILE A 62 21.02 -9.64 9.77
C ILE A 62 22.09 -8.64 10.20
N ARG A 63 22.09 -8.21 11.47
CA ARG A 63 23.06 -7.26 12.03
C ARG A 63 24.49 -7.79 11.93
N ASP A 64 24.72 -9.05 12.29
CA ASP A 64 26.05 -9.63 12.33
C ASP A 64 26.70 -9.71 10.94
N GLY A 65 25.90 -9.83 9.88
CA GLY A 65 26.37 -9.82 8.49
C GLY A 65 26.34 -8.45 7.79
N SER A 66 25.93 -7.38 8.48
CA SER A 66 25.65 -6.08 7.87
C SER A 66 26.80 -5.07 8.02
N PRO A 67 26.99 -4.16 7.05
CA PRO A 67 27.96 -3.07 7.16
C PRO A 67 27.59 -2.09 8.28
N ARG A 68 28.59 -1.35 8.79
CA ARG A 68 28.45 -0.47 9.97
C ARG A 68 27.27 0.50 9.90
N TRP A 69 27.06 1.17 8.76
CA TRP A 69 25.95 2.12 8.58
C TRP A 69 24.57 1.45 8.74
N LEU A 70 24.42 0.20 8.32
CA LEU A 70 23.16 -0.54 8.42
C LEU A 70 22.94 -1.03 9.85
N ASN A 71 24.01 -1.43 10.53
CA ASN A 71 23.95 -1.76 11.95
C ASN A 71 23.53 -0.56 12.80
N ASP A 72 24.08 0.62 12.52
CA ASP A 72 23.71 1.85 13.20
C ASP A 72 22.23 2.20 12.91
N ALA A 73 21.78 2.05 11.66
CA ALA A 73 20.38 2.26 11.27
C ALA A 73 19.38 1.25 11.87
N ILE A 74 19.82 0.00 12.15
CA ILE A 74 19.01 -1.01 12.84
C ILE A 74 18.92 -0.71 14.33
N VAL A 75 20.01 -0.24 14.95
CA VAL A 75 20.07 0.03 16.41
C VAL A 75 19.36 1.32 16.79
N LEU A 76 19.47 2.38 15.98
CA LEU A 76 18.87 3.70 16.26
C LEU A 76 17.38 3.64 16.69
N PRO A 77 16.46 2.99 15.94
CA PRO A 77 15.05 2.88 16.35
C PRO A 77 14.80 1.93 17.52
N LEU A 78 15.79 1.14 17.95
CA LEU A 78 15.68 0.23 19.10
C LEU A 78 16.06 0.91 20.42
N THR A 79 16.76 2.05 20.37
CA THR A 79 17.24 2.81 21.53
C THR A 79 16.34 3.97 21.95
N GLU A 80 15.38 4.38 21.11
CA GLU A 80 14.47 5.52 21.36
C GLU A 80 13.14 5.10 22.04
N ASN A 81 13.20 4.28 23.09
CA ASN A 81 12.05 4.02 23.99
C ASN A 81 12.35 4.50 25.41
#